data_AF-A0A0A8E826-F1
#
_entry.id   AF-A0A0A8E826-F1
#
_cell.length_a   1.000
_cell.length_b   1.000
_cell.length_c   1.000
_cell.angle_alpha   90.00
_cell.angle_beta   90.00
_cell.angle_gamma   90.00
#
_symmetry.space_group_name_H-M   'P 1'
#
loop_
_entity.id
_entity.type
_entity.pdbx_description
1 polymer ?
#
loop_
_entity_poly.entity_id
_entity_poly.type
_entity_poly.pdbx_seq_one_letter_code
_entity_poly.pdbx_strand_id
1 'polypeptide(L)'
;MKKIKNFLFLSLIPAFFFLISCKNDKVSEKQISNEIKETKKEEKNENIDSKTQKQVEALPDKSQANPSNSLQLPDVFQLPQFATKNLKANEYPLFAEKYKAVDPQILYKELYDRTFSVKFGITLAKGVKFYGEPEENKFLATENGTIWLLDYHKKDENNYKLFFATNLHVASHLSNTLDENLGKKLNYEDPSKDKATSISLGKSIQAPQIFASHNNNYDFSTNKNNQAKFYASDENFKNANRSGLSANSTTKTTAFSAPKLIFAGYDFINRDYIKPFQDDIKNKSKLRLEYLKSQVEPEEDFTESKIIKSSLEKDEFIPLYTDFAVFELEVNLANADETLKDWIKKAIAALDSYLKRNKQTDLPNQDKKISFYMPTIDYVTASKMQENKEFLTNSKNVYVLGYPGIDDGNSVLTWNNPIERNDKTMQSYHRSPENANTFAISTNDYEGKMLSFNLNPYTKVFHRLLGDYYGFNQNIKFSSLYFGASGSLVYNEFGQMIGVYSGVALSSNRWDLLARASYTPFLLSKDLSDGEKTIKAYNLIDGSNLQKFPSQTRSFRQNLKEIYPNGFENGDRKTALFPDGI
;
A
#
# COMPACT_ATOMS: atom_id res chain seq x y z
N MET A 1 6.25 -13.11 -55.57
CA MET A 1 6.80 -13.80 -54.38
C MET A 1 7.04 -12.76 -53.28
N LYS A 2 6.10 -12.63 -52.35
CA LYS A 2 6.15 -11.75 -51.17
C LYS A 2 6.58 -12.59 -49.97
N LYS A 3 7.55 -12.13 -49.17
CA LYS A 3 7.80 -12.68 -47.82
C LYS A 3 7.42 -11.63 -46.80
N ILE A 4 6.28 -11.86 -46.16
CA ILE A 4 5.81 -11.19 -44.95
C ILE A 4 6.49 -11.90 -43.78
N LYS A 5 7.22 -11.16 -42.95
CA LYS A 5 7.63 -11.60 -41.60
C LYS A 5 6.61 -11.02 -40.61
N ASN A 6 5.73 -11.88 -40.10
CA ASN A 6 4.91 -11.57 -38.93
C ASN A 6 5.76 -11.75 -37.68
N PHE A 7 6.00 -10.67 -36.95
CA PHE A 7 6.42 -10.70 -35.55
C PHE A 7 5.15 -10.58 -34.71
N LEU A 8 4.73 -11.68 -34.07
CA LEU A 8 3.73 -11.64 -33.00
C LEU A 8 4.45 -11.17 -31.73
N PHE A 9 4.18 -9.95 -31.29
CA PHE A 9 4.42 -9.54 -29.90
C PHE A 9 3.07 -9.58 -29.18
N LEU A 10 2.82 -10.68 -28.46
CA LEU A 10 1.76 -10.75 -27.46
C LEU A 10 2.23 -9.96 -26.24
N SER A 11 1.88 -8.68 -26.16
CA SER A 11 2.00 -7.93 -24.90
C SER A 11 0.71 -8.13 -24.11
N LEU A 12 0.81 -8.87 -23.00
CA LEU A 12 -0.23 -8.87 -21.97
C LEU A 12 -0.18 -7.50 -21.28
N ILE A 13 -1.10 -6.62 -21.65
CA ILE A 13 -1.40 -5.38 -20.93
C ILE A 13 -2.41 -5.74 -19.84
N PRO A 14 -2.13 -5.53 -18.54
CA PRO A 14 -3.14 -5.71 -17.51
C PRO A 14 -4.22 -4.63 -17.68
N ALA A 15 -5.47 -5.06 -17.87
CA ALA A 15 -6.62 -4.19 -17.85
C ALA A 15 -6.86 -3.66 -16.42
N PHE A 16 -6.61 -2.37 -16.21
CA PHE A 16 -7.03 -1.65 -15.01
C PHE A 16 -8.48 -1.21 -15.19
N PHE A 17 -9.41 -1.80 -14.43
CA PHE A 17 -10.81 -1.35 -14.40
C PHE A 17 -11.03 -0.29 -13.31
N PHE A 18 -11.85 0.69 -13.69
CA PHE A 18 -12.28 1.85 -12.94
C PHE A 18 -13.18 1.48 -11.76
N LEU A 19 -12.94 2.07 -10.59
CA LEU A 19 -13.97 2.25 -9.56
C LEU A 19 -14.77 3.50 -9.94
N ILE A 20 -16.00 3.28 -10.39
CA ILE A 20 -16.99 4.31 -10.72
C ILE A 20 -17.78 4.62 -9.44
N SER A 21 -17.87 5.90 -9.09
CA SER A 21 -18.81 6.42 -8.10
C SER A 21 -20.25 6.35 -8.64
N CYS A 22 -21.17 5.91 -7.80
CA CYS A 22 -22.52 5.36 -8.02
C CYS A 22 -23.44 5.97 -9.09
N LYS A 23 -24.23 5.09 -9.73
CA LYS A 23 -25.69 5.25 -9.85
C LYS A 23 -26.43 3.89 -9.82
N ASN A 24 -27.52 3.87 -9.06
CA ASN A 24 -28.51 2.80 -8.98
C ASN A 24 -29.07 2.45 -10.36
N ASP A 25 -28.94 1.20 -10.78
CA ASP A 25 -29.96 0.53 -11.57
C ASP A 25 -30.12 -0.91 -11.07
N LYS A 26 -31.34 -1.23 -10.63
CA LYS A 26 -31.75 -2.58 -10.24
C LYS A 26 -31.77 -3.46 -11.49
N VAL A 27 -30.73 -4.26 -11.69
CA VAL A 27 -30.80 -5.45 -12.57
C VAL A 27 -30.68 -6.68 -11.69
N SER A 28 -31.79 -7.41 -11.56
CA SER A 28 -31.89 -8.60 -10.71
C SER A 28 -30.98 -9.73 -11.22
N GLU A 29 -30.34 -10.47 -10.30
CA GLU A 29 -29.48 -11.65 -10.51
C GLU A 29 -30.07 -12.75 -11.42
N LYS A 30 -31.36 -12.69 -11.74
CA LYS A 30 -32.03 -13.66 -12.61
C LYS A 30 -31.63 -13.54 -14.10
N GLN A 31 -31.26 -12.36 -14.58
CA GLN A 31 -30.87 -12.17 -15.99
C GLN A 31 -29.47 -12.73 -16.31
N ILE A 32 -28.52 -12.58 -15.40
CA ILE A 32 -27.14 -13.11 -15.54
C ILE A 32 -27.14 -14.65 -15.57
N SER A 33 -28.09 -15.30 -14.87
CA SER A 33 -28.20 -16.77 -14.86
C SER A 33 -28.71 -17.39 -16.18
N ASN A 34 -29.39 -16.59 -17.02
CA ASN A 34 -29.93 -17.08 -18.29
C ASN A 34 -28.92 -16.92 -19.44
N GLU A 35 -28.13 -15.84 -19.47
CA GLU A 35 -27.08 -15.67 -20.49
C GLU A 35 -25.96 -16.73 -20.36
N ILE A 36 -25.59 -17.13 -19.14
CA ILE A 36 -24.59 -18.20 -18.90
C ILE A 36 -25.09 -19.59 -19.34
N LYS A 37 -26.41 -19.80 -19.41
CA LYS A 37 -27.01 -21.06 -19.89
C LYS A 37 -27.07 -21.16 -21.40
N GLU A 38 -27.17 -20.04 -22.11
CA GLU A 38 -27.18 -20.03 -23.58
C GLU A 38 -25.76 -20.21 -24.15
N THR A 39 -24.73 -19.63 -23.54
CA THR A 39 -23.33 -19.80 -24.02
C THR A 39 -22.80 -21.23 -23.84
N LYS A 40 -23.35 -22.02 -22.91
CA LYS A 40 -22.97 -23.44 -22.73
C LYS A 40 -23.67 -24.40 -23.71
N LYS A 41 -24.63 -23.94 -24.50
CA LYS A 41 -25.35 -24.78 -25.48
C LYS A 41 -24.72 -24.79 -26.87
N GLU A 42 -23.79 -23.88 -27.20
CA GLU A 42 -23.26 -23.75 -28.57
C GLU A 42 -21.91 -24.44 -28.84
N GLU A 43 -21.21 -25.00 -27.83
CA GLU A 43 -19.91 -25.69 -28.06
C GLU A 43 -19.95 -27.23 -28.00
N LYS A 44 -21.13 -27.85 -28.14
CA LYS A 44 -21.23 -29.31 -28.36
C LYS A 44 -22.18 -29.61 -29.49
N ASN A 45 -21.64 -29.75 -30.70
CA ASN A 45 -22.05 -30.75 -31.71
C ASN A 45 -21.25 -30.56 -33.01
N GLU A 46 -20.16 -31.31 -33.17
CA GLU A 46 -19.83 -31.89 -34.48
C GLU A 46 -19.72 -33.40 -34.29
N ASN A 47 -20.46 -34.11 -35.13
CA ASN A 47 -20.81 -35.52 -35.01
C ASN A 47 -20.43 -36.17 -36.35
N ILE A 48 -19.57 -37.20 -36.36
CA ILE A 48 -19.49 -38.16 -37.49
C ILE A 48 -19.32 -39.59 -36.95
N ASP A 49 -20.47 -40.27 -36.93
CA ASP A 49 -20.81 -41.62 -37.41
C ASP A 49 -19.95 -42.89 -37.17
N SER A 50 -20.53 -43.73 -36.30
CA SER A 50 -20.93 -45.15 -36.40
C SER A 50 -20.18 -46.26 -37.19
N LYS A 51 -19.97 -47.35 -36.44
CA LYS A 51 -20.01 -48.81 -36.75
C LYS A 51 -18.90 -49.45 -37.59
N THR A 52 -18.19 -50.43 -37.00
CA THR A 52 -18.13 -51.87 -37.43
C THR A 52 -17.51 -52.74 -36.30
N GLN A 53 -18.12 -53.90 -36.01
CA GLN A 53 -17.66 -54.95 -35.07
C GLN A 53 -16.61 -55.89 -35.71
N LYS A 54 -15.68 -56.49 -34.92
CA LYS A 54 -15.42 -57.95 -34.88
C LYS A 54 -14.37 -58.39 -33.85
N GLN A 55 -14.60 -59.58 -33.28
CA GLN A 55 -13.83 -60.39 -32.32
C GLN A 55 -12.46 -60.88 -32.84
N VAL A 56 -11.53 -61.30 -31.95
CA VAL A 56 -11.11 -62.73 -31.72
C VAL A 56 -9.97 -62.83 -30.67
N GLU A 57 -10.12 -63.84 -29.80
CA GLU A 57 -9.23 -64.56 -28.82
C GLU A 57 -7.77 -64.89 -29.28
N ALA A 58 -6.79 -65.40 -28.52
CA ALA A 58 -6.48 -65.66 -27.10
C ALA A 58 -4.99 -66.14 -26.99
N LEU A 59 -4.31 -65.82 -25.85
CA LEU A 59 -3.27 -66.54 -25.03
C LEU A 59 -2.05 -67.28 -25.70
N PRO A 60 -0.93 -67.63 -25.03
CA PRO A 60 -0.70 -67.76 -23.57
C PRO A 60 0.66 -67.25 -23.00
N ASP A 61 0.72 -67.31 -21.68
CA ASP A 61 1.87 -67.15 -20.79
C ASP A 61 2.90 -68.30 -20.89
N LYS A 62 4.20 -68.00 -20.75
CA LYS A 62 5.26 -68.92 -20.26
C LYS A 62 6.57 -68.18 -19.94
N SER A 63 6.98 -68.34 -18.69
CA SER A 63 8.22 -67.91 -18.01
C SER A 63 9.55 -68.34 -18.66
N GLN A 64 10.62 -67.53 -18.51
CA GLN A 64 11.96 -67.98 -18.05
C GLN A 64 12.96 -66.82 -17.77
N ALA A 65 13.53 -66.87 -16.56
CA ALA A 65 14.84 -66.43 -16.03
C ALA A 65 15.68 -65.27 -16.64
N ASN A 66 16.15 -64.40 -15.72
CA ASN A 66 17.14 -63.30 -15.82
C ASN A 66 18.44 -63.60 -16.61
N PRO A 67 19.13 -62.56 -17.11
CA PRO A 67 20.20 -61.94 -16.31
C PRO A 67 20.15 -60.40 -16.25
N SER A 68 20.63 -59.90 -15.13
CA SER A 68 20.92 -58.50 -14.85
C SER A 68 21.65 -57.80 -15.99
N ASN A 69 21.13 -56.65 -16.41
CA ASN A 69 21.95 -55.56 -16.90
C ASN A 69 21.33 -54.25 -16.41
N SER A 70 21.79 -53.81 -15.24
CA SER A 70 21.61 -52.44 -14.79
C SER A 70 22.35 -51.54 -15.77
N LEU A 71 21.60 -50.92 -16.69
CA LEU A 71 22.05 -49.68 -17.31
C LEU A 71 22.11 -48.62 -16.21
N GLN A 72 23.27 -48.52 -15.57
CA GLN A 72 23.62 -47.38 -14.74
C GLN A 72 23.58 -46.14 -15.65
N LEU A 73 22.55 -45.32 -15.47
CA LEU A 73 22.54 -43.95 -15.97
C LEU A 73 23.75 -43.23 -15.36
N PRO A 74 24.51 -42.43 -16.15
CA PRO A 74 25.63 -41.68 -15.63
C PRO A 74 25.18 -40.79 -14.47
N ASP A 75 25.95 -40.85 -13.38
CA ASP A 75 25.73 -40.16 -12.12
C ASP A 75 26.03 -38.66 -12.23
N VAL A 76 25.46 -37.96 -13.23
CA VAL A 76 25.55 -36.50 -13.37
C VAL A 76 24.29 -35.96 -14.05
N PHE A 77 23.13 -36.16 -13.40
CA PHE A 77 22.02 -35.22 -13.53
C PHE A 77 21.87 -34.50 -12.20
N GLN A 78 22.73 -33.50 -11.96
CA GLN A 78 22.45 -32.52 -10.91
C GLN A 78 21.21 -31.74 -11.31
N LEU A 79 20.09 -32.04 -10.66
CA LEU A 79 18.94 -31.14 -10.63
C LEU A 79 19.46 -29.74 -10.32
N PRO A 80 19.14 -28.73 -11.14
CA PRO A 80 19.76 -27.42 -11.01
C PRO A 80 19.50 -26.83 -9.61
N GLN A 81 20.50 -26.11 -9.06
CA GLN A 81 20.56 -25.52 -7.71
C GLN A 81 19.46 -24.47 -7.37
N PHE A 82 18.33 -24.47 -8.08
CA PHE A 82 17.23 -23.52 -7.87
C PHE A 82 16.45 -23.75 -6.57
N ALA A 83 16.37 -24.99 -6.07
CA ALA A 83 15.73 -25.29 -4.80
C ALA A 83 16.48 -24.68 -3.60
N THR A 84 17.82 -24.76 -3.60
CA THR A 84 18.67 -24.25 -2.51
C THR A 84 18.75 -22.72 -2.48
N LYS A 85 18.64 -22.06 -3.64
CA LYS A 85 18.61 -20.59 -3.75
C LYS A 85 17.36 -19.98 -3.09
N ASN A 86 16.23 -20.67 -3.11
CA ASN A 86 15.01 -20.24 -2.44
C ASN A 86 15.06 -20.40 -0.91
N LEU A 87 15.75 -21.44 -0.39
CA LEU A 87 15.87 -21.67 1.05
C LEU A 87 16.69 -20.57 1.73
N LYS A 88 17.88 -20.24 1.20
CA LYS A 88 18.75 -19.18 1.78
C LYS A 88 18.09 -17.80 1.84
N ALA A 89 17.15 -17.50 0.94
CA ALA A 89 16.41 -16.24 0.96
C ALA A 89 15.39 -16.15 2.13
N ASN A 90 15.12 -17.27 2.79
CA ASN A 90 14.20 -17.44 3.92
C ASN A 90 14.94 -17.99 5.16
N GLU A 91 16.22 -17.66 5.31
CA GLU A 91 17.02 -18.03 6.47
C GLU A 91 17.71 -16.80 7.04
N TYR A 92 17.86 -16.78 8.36
CA TYR A 92 18.67 -15.77 9.01
C TYR A 92 20.15 -16.17 9.03
N PRO A 93 21.06 -15.19 8.86
CA PRO A 93 22.47 -15.42 9.15
C PRO A 93 22.70 -15.62 10.66
N LEU A 94 23.78 -16.31 11.03
CA LEU A 94 24.10 -16.63 12.44
C LEU A 94 24.11 -15.39 13.37
N PHE A 95 24.60 -14.24 12.89
CA PHE A 95 24.64 -13.02 13.71
C PHE A 95 23.24 -12.51 14.11
N ALA A 96 22.16 -12.98 13.47
CA ALA A 96 20.81 -12.57 13.79
C ALA A 96 20.33 -13.07 15.16
N GLU A 97 20.97 -14.11 15.72
CA GLU A 97 20.61 -14.72 17.01
C GLU A 97 20.66 -13.74 18.20
N LYS A 98 21.41 -12.64 18.07
CA LYS A 98 21.46 -11.59 19.11
C LYS A 98 20.18 -10.74 19.18
N TYR A 99 19.40 -10.68 18.09
CA TYR A 99 18.18 -9.89 18.04
C TYR A 99 17.00 -10.70 18.58
N LYS A 100 16.15 -10.04 19.38
CA LYS A 100 14.96 -10.67 19.98
C LYS A 100 13.71 -10.19 19.26
N ALA A 101 12.93 -11.12 18.74
CA ALA A 101 11.59 -10.82 18.23
C ALA A 101 10.68 -10.34 19.37
N VAL A 102 9.79 -9.41 19.05
CA VAL A 102 8.77 -8.91 19.97
C VAL A 102 7.55 -9.81 19.89
N ASP A 103 6.87 -10.00 21.02
CA ASP A 103 5.62 -10.76 21.05
C ASP A 103 4.59 -10.19 20.03
N PRO A 104 4.01 -11.03 19.15
CA PRO A 104 2.99 -10.64 18.19
C PRO A 104 1.82 -9.85 18.80
N GLN A 105 1.36 -10.21 19.99
CA GLN A 105 0.25 -9.55 20.68
C GLN A 105 0.61 -8.11 21.05
N ILE A 106 1.86 -7.87 21.48
CA ILE A 106 2.36 -6.52 21.76
C ILE A 106 2.40 -5.71 20.46
N LEU A 107 2.91 -6.29 19.37
CA LEU A 107 3.00 -5.60 18.09
C LEU A 107 1.62 -5.26 17.52
N TYR A 108 0.69 -6.20 17.49
CA TYR A 108 -0.67 -5.93 17.02
C TYR A 108 -1.43 -4.95 17.92
N LYS A 109 -1.22 -4.99 19.24
CA LYS A 109 -1.81 -4.02 20.15
C LYS A 109 -1.28 -2.61 19.88
N GLU A 110 0.02 -2.47 19.69
CA GLU A 110 0.65 -1.18 19.35
C GLU A 110 0.17 -0.67 17.99
N LEU A 111 0.10 -1.54 16.98
CA LEU A 111 -0.47 -1.22 15.66
C LEU A 111 -1.93 -0.79 15.79
N TYR A 112 -2.76 -1.53 16.52
CA TYR A 112 -4.16 -1.21 16.74
C TYR A 112 -4.33 0.15 17.40
N ASP A 113 -3.62 0.41 18.50
CA ASP A 113 -3.78 1.63 19.29
C ASP A 113 -3.53 2.89 18.47
N ARG A 114 -2.52 2.86 17.58
CA ARG A 114 -2.14 4.03 16.77
C ARG A 114 -2.73 4.08 15.37
N THR A 115 -3.50 3.09 14.95
CA THR A 115 -4.12 2.99 13.61
C THR A 115 -5.61 3.35 13.63
N PHE A 116 -6.06 4.03 12.59
CA PHE A 116 -7.44 4.47 12.40
C PHE A 116 -7.90 4.25 10.95
N SER A 117 -9.20 4.01 10.76
CA SER A 117 -9.84 4.22 9.47
C SER A 117 -9.99 5.73 9.23
N VAL A 118 -9.87 6.20 7.99
CA VAL A 118 -10.01 7.62 7.66
C VAL A 118 -10.94 7.84 6.47
N LYS A 119 -11.64 8.97 6.50
CA LYS A 119 -12.23 9.62 5.33
C LYS A 119 -11.95 11.11 5.38
N PHE A 120 -11.70 11.72 4.22
CA PHE A 120 -11.57 13.17 4.10
C PHE A 120 -12.84 13.78 3.52
N GLY A 121 -13.23 14.93 4.05
CA GLY A 121 -14.37 15.69 3.56
C GLY A 121 -13.85 16.81 2.68
N ILE A 122 -14.15 16.72 1.39
CA ILE A 122 -13.63 17.59 0.34
C ILE A 122 -14.71 18.62 0.00
N THR A 123 -14.33 19.90 0.08
CA THR A 123 -15.12 20.98 -0.47
C THR A 123 -14.76 21.17 -1.94
N LEU A 124 -15.72 20.89 -2.81
CA LEU A 124 -15.60 20.98 -4.27
C LEU A 124 -15.77 22.43 -4.72
N ALA A 125 -14.81 22.95 -5.49
CA ALA A 125 -14.82 24.36 -5.91
C ALA A 125 -16.04 24.70 -6.78
N LYS A 126 -16.41 23.77 -7.68
CA LYS A 126 -17.53 23.92 -8.61
C LYS A 126 -18.85 23.30 -8.13
N GLY A 127 -18.83 22.56 -7.02
CA GLY A 127 -19.98 21.75 -6.58
C GLY A 127 -20.33 20.61 -7.53
N VAL A 128 -21.17 19.69 -7.07
CA VAL A 128 -21.73 18.58 -7.86
C VAL A 128 -23.22 18.49 -7.58
N LYS A 129 -24.03 18.32 -8.62
CA LYS A 129 -25.47 18.14 -8.48
C LYS A 129 -25.81 16.66 -8.32
N PHE A 130 -26.22 16.24 -7.11
CA PHE A 130 -26.75 14.90 -6.89
C PHE A 130 -28.23 14.82 -7.27
N TYR A 131 -28.66 13.65 -7.76
CA TYR A 131 -30.06 13.44 -8.14
C TYR A 131 -30.98 13.59 -6.92
N GLY A 132 -31.93 14.52 -7.01
CA GLY A 132 -32.89 14.80 -5.93
C GLY A 132 -32.47 15.90 -4.94
N GLU A 133 -31.27 16.51 -5.08
CA GLU A 133 -30.90 17.70 -4.28
C GLU A 133 -31.22 19.00 -5.05
N PRO A 134 -31.88 19.99 -4.41
CA PRO A 134 -32.25 21.25 -5.04
C PRO A 134 -31.06 22.19 -5.28
N GLU A 135 -29.94 21.98 -4.57
CA GLU A 135 -28.73 22.79 -4.62
C GLU A 135 -27.51 21.96 -5.03
N GLU A 136 -26.46 22.63 -5.51
CA GLU A 136 -25.17 22.01 -5.77
C GLU A 136 -24.54 21.56 -4.45
N ASN A 137 -24.32 20.25 -4.30
CA ASN A 137 -23.59 19.73 -3.17
C ASN A 137 -22.10 20.02 -3.35
N LYS A 138 -21.54 20.78 -2.41
CA LYS A 138 -20.11 21.09 -2.40
C LYS A 138 -19.30 20.14 -1.54
N PHE A 139 -19.91 19.17 -0.88
CA PHE A 139 -19.22 18.23 0.00
C PHE A 139 -19.17 16.82 -0.63
N LEU A 140 -17.96 16.25 -0.65
CA LEU A 140 -17.72 14.87 -1.01
C LEU A 140 -16.87 14.20 0.07
N ALA A 141 -17.32 13.08 0.63
CA ALA A 141 -16.44 12.24 1.43
C ALA A 141 -15.61 11.33 0.51
N THR A 142 -14.32 11.19 0.78
CA THR A 142 -13.49 10.20 0.09
C THR A 142 -13.88 8.78 0.47
N GLU A 143 -13.39 7.82 -0.31
CA GLU A 143 -13.36 6.42 0.11
C GLU A 143 -12.57 6.22 1.40
N ASN A 144 -12.80 5.07 2.04
CA ASN A 144 -12.09 4.67 3.24
C ASN A 144 -10.63 4.37 2.95
N GLY A 145 -9.75 4.88 3.82
CA GLY A 145 -8.36 4.44 3.92
C GLY A 145 -7.96 4.10 5.34
N THR A 146 -6.69 3.75 5.52
CA THR A 146 -6.07 3.55 6.82
C THR A 146 -5.00 4.61 7.07
N ILE A 147 -4.96 5.17 8.28
CA ILE A 147 -3.91 6.10 8.74
C ILE A 147 -3.35 5.61 10.06
N TRP A 148 -2.17 6.10 10.44
CA TRP A 148 -1.58 5.83 11.75
C TRP A 148 -0.77 7.01 12.25
N LEU A 149 -0.68 7.17 13.58
CA LEU A 149 0.08 8.25 14.20
C LEU A 149 1.58 8.00 14.00
N LEU A 150 2.22 8.82 13.16
CA LEU A 150 3.66 8.80 12.91
C LEU A 150 4.41 9.61 13.97
N ASP A 151 3.91 10.80 14.29
CA ASP A 151 4.57 11.76 15.17
C ASP A 151 3.54 12.66 15.86
N TYR A 152 3.94 13.38 16.90
CA TYR A 152 3.12 14.43 17.48
C TYR A 152 3.95 15.58 18.07
N HIS A 153 3.32 16.74 18.14
CA HIS A 153 3.75 17.86 18.97
C HIS A 153 2.69 18.12 20.05
N LYS A 154 3.11 18.15 21.31
CA LYS A 154 2.23 18.46 22.46
C LYS A 154 2.39 19.93 22.82
N LYS A 155 1.37 20.74 22.55
CA LYS A 155 1.35 22.16 22.93
C LYS A 155 1.10 22.32 24.42
N ASP A 156 0.11 21.59 24.94
CA ASP A 156 -0.24 21.50 26.36
C ASP A 156 -0.97 20.18 26.65
N GLU A 157 -1.61 20.01 27.81
CA GLU A 157 -2.28 18.77 28.20
C GLU A 157 -3.47 18.36 27.33
N ASN A 158 -4.10 19.31 26.64
CA ASN A 158 -5.29 19.07 25.82
C ASN A 158 -5.06 19.31 24.33
N ASN A 159 -4.09 20.14 23.96
CA ASN A 159 -3.87 20.57 22.59
C ASN A 159 -2.66 19.85 21.96
N TYR A 160 -2.92 19.14 20.87
CA TYR A 160 -1.94 18.35 20.15
C TYR A 160 -1.97 18.67 18.65
N LYS A 161 -0.80 18.68 18.01
CA LYS A 161 -0.69 18.45 16.57
C LYS A 161 -0.30 16.99 16.38
N LEU A 162 -1.17 16.23 15.73
CA LEU A 162 -0.95 14.83 15.43
C LEU A 162 -0.55 14.70 13.95
N PHE A 163 0.58 14.07 13.68
CA PHE A 163 1.05 13.82 12.32
C PHE A 163 0.72 12.38 11.95
N PHE A 164 -0.30 12.23 11.10
CA PHE A 164 -0.75 10.93 10.61
C PHE A 164 -0.10 10.60 9.27
N ALA A 165 0.39 9.37 9.14
CA ALA A 165 0.94 8.84 7.92
C ALA A 165 -0.03 7.87 7.24
N THR A 166 0.04 7.81 5.91
CA THR A 166 -0.76 6.92 5.05
C THR A 166 -0.13 6.83 3.65
N ASN A 167 -0.82 6.18 2.70
CA ASN A 167 -0.45 6.21 1.29
C ASN A 167 -0.81 7.56 0.66
N LEU A 168 -0.06 7.95 -0.38
CA LEU A 168 -0.34 9.17 -1.12
C LEU A 168 -1.70 9.10 -1.82
N HIS A 169 -2.08 7.92 -2.34
CA HIS A 169 -3.39 7.75 -2.97
C HIS A 169 -4.58 7.84 -1.99
N VAL A 170 -4.36 7.56 -0.69
CA VAL A 170 -5.38 7.78 0.34
C VAL A 170 -5.49 9.27 0.66
N ALA A 171 -4.34 9.97 0.69
CA ALA A 171 -4.25 11.41 0.88
C ALA A 171 -4.43 12.22 -0.43
N SER A 172 -5.00 11.62 -1.48
CA SER A 172 -5.02 12.16 -2.86
C SER A 172 -5.78 13.46 -3.06
N HIS A 173 -6.55 13.90 -2.06
CA HIS A 173 -7.33 15.14 -2.06
C HIS A 173 -6.88 16.13 -0.97
N LEU A 174 -5.73 15.89 -0.32
CA LEU A 174 -5.14 16.82 0.65
C LEU A 174 -4.29 17.93 0.00
N SER A 175 -4.31 18.04 -1.32
CA SER A 175 -3.83 19.21 -2.05
C SER A 175 -4.56 20.48 -1.59
N ASN A 176 -3.96 21.65 -1.82
CA ASN A 176 -4.53 22.95 -1.48
C ASN A 176 -4.91 23.17 0.00
N THR A 177 -4.42 22.33 0.91
CA THR A 177 -4.61 22.50 2.36
C THR A 177 -3.63 23.50 2.98
N LEU A 178 -2.52 23.78 2.29
CA LEU A 178 -1.53 24.80 2.63
C LEU A 178 -1.91 26.17 2.05
N ASP A 179 -1.24 27.23 2.52
CA ASP A 179 -1.29 28.53 1.85
C ASP A 179 -0.70 28.45 0.43
N GLU A 180 -1.12 29.37 -0.44
CA GLU A 180 -0.79 29.31 -1.87
C GLU A 180 0.72 29.38 -2.14
N ASN A 181 1.46 30.20 -1.39
CA ASN A 181 2.90 30.36 -1.58
C ASN A 181 3.64 29.07 -1.21
N LEU A 182 3.27 28.46 -0.09
CA LEU A 182 3.87 27.22 0.36
C LEU A 182 3.44 26.03 -0.51
N GLY A 183 2.18 25.99 -0.93
CA GLY A 183 1.66 25.02 -1.90
C GLY A 183 2.45 25.06 -3.22
N LYS A 184 2.70 26.25 -3.77
CA LYS A 184 3.57 26.45 -4.94
C LYS A 184 5.00 25.98 -4.68
N LYS A 185 5.59 26.43 -3.57
CA LYS A 185 6.97 26.08 -3.21
C LYS A 185 7.14 24.56 -3.12
N LEU A 186 6.20 23.85 -2.50
CA LEU A 186 6.23 22.40 -2.32
C LEU A 186 5.66 21.62 -3.52
N ASN A 187 5.15 22.31 -4.55
CA ASN A 187 4.48 21.73 -5.72
C ASN A 187 3.23 20.89 -5.36
N TYR A 188 2.48 21.28 -4.32
CA TYR A 188 1.28 20.59 -3.78
C TYR A 188 -0.05 21.22 -4.22
N GLU A 189 -0.01 22.16 -5.16
CA GLU A 189 -1.23 22.75 -5.72
C GLU A 189 -2.01 21.73 -6.53
N ASP A 190 -3.31 21.91 -6.63
CA ASP A 190 -4.18 21.09 -7.47
C ASP A 190 -5.08 22.00 -8.31
N PRO A 191 -5.15 21.78 -9.65
CA PRO A 191 -5.89 22.63 -10.56
C PRO A 191 -7.41 22.65 -10.32
N SER A 192 -7.98 21.63 -9.66
CA SER A 192 -9.40 21.60 -9.29
C SER A 192 -9.79 22.71 -8.32
N LYS A 193 -8.82 23.18 -7.51
CA LYS A 193 -9.05 24.05 -6.34
C LYS A 193 -9.94 23.40 -5.27
N ASP A 194 -10.18 22.09 -5.37
CA ASP A 194 -10.80 21.31 -4.32
C ASP A 194 -9.90 21.33 -3.09
N LYS A 195 -10.53 21.27 -1.92
CA LYS A 195 -9.83 21.36 -0.64
C LYS A 195 -10.43 20.42 0.38
N ALA A 196 -9.60 19.63 1.04
CA ALA A 196 -10.01 18.92 2.25
C ALA A 196 -10.26 19.92 3.39
N THR A 197 -11.50 19.99 3.86
CA THR A 197 -11.95 20.92 4.90
C THR A 197 -12.35 20.23 6.18
N SER A 198 -12.52 18.90 6.14
CA SER A 198 -12.90 18.10 7.28
C SER A 198 -12.37 16.66 7.15
N ILE A 199 -12.49 15.92 8.24
CA ILE A 199 -11.96 14.57 8.39
C ILE A 199 -12.88 13.76 9.31
N SER A 200 -12.95 12.45 9.04
CA SER A 200 -13.57 11.43 9.88
C SER A 200 -12.55 10.36 10.25
N LEU A 201 -12.43 10.04 11.54
CA LEU A 201 -11.55 9.01 12.09
C LEU A 201 -12.37 7.87 12.68
N GLY A 202 -12.11 6.65 12.20
CA GLY A 202 -12.79 5.44 12.61
C GLY A 202 -11.90 4.48 13.40
N LYS A 203 -12.48 3.77 14.35
CA LYS A 203 -11.85 2.65 15.04
C LYS A 203 -12.89 1.57 15.33
N SER A 204 -12.43 0.32 15.51
CA SER A 204 -13.32 -0.79 15.85
C SER A 204 -14.19 -0.47 17.08
N ILE A 205 -15.44 -0.94 17.11
CA ILE A 205 -16.37 -0.71 18.22
C ILE A 205 -15.75 -1.15 19.55
N GLN A 206 -15.06 -2.30 19.55
CA GLN A 206 -14.33 -2.81 20.70
C GLN A 206 -12.93 -3.24 20.28
N ALA A 207 -11.95 -2.95 21.14
CA ALA A 207 -10.59 -3.46 20.97
C ALA A 207 -10.59 -4.99 21.16
N PRO A 208 -9.94 -5.75 20.26
CA PRO A 208 -9.68 -7.16 20.51
C PRO A 208 -8.93 -7.33 21.83
N GLN A 209 -9.38 -8.27 22.67
CA GLN A 209 -8.64 -8.64 23.89
C GLN A 209 -7.36 -9.40 23.54
N ILE A 210 -7.43 -10.19 22.45
CA ILE A 210 -6.34 -10.98 21.89
C ILE A 210 -6.42 -10.85 20.36
N PHE A 211 -5.28 -10.64 19.71
CA PHE A 211 -5.13 -10.69 18.27
C PHE A 211 -4.84 -12.13 17.84
N ALA A 212 -5.87 -12.96 17.90
CA ALA A 212 -5.76 -14.39 17.61
C ALA A 212 -5.32 -14.65 16.15
N SER A 213 -4.74 -15.81 15.92
CA SER A 213 -4.56 -16.32 14.55
C SER A 213 -5.90 -16.80 14.00
N HIS A 214 -6.09 -16.66 12.70
CA HIS A 214 -7.32 -17.07 12.00
C HIS A 214 -7.00 -17.99 10.84
N ASN A 215 -7.95 -18.82 10.43
CA ASN A 215 -7.83 -19.52 9.14
C ASN A 215 -7.80 -18.50 8.00
N ASN A 216 -7.15 -18.85 6.90
CA ASN A 216 -7.26 -18.09 5.66
C ASN A 216 -8.74 -17.95 5.26
N ASN A 217 -9.10 -16.82 4.64
CA ASN A 217 -10.47 -16.48 4.28
C ASN A 217 -11.41 -16.26 5.48
N TYR A 218 -10.88 -16.03 6.69
CA TYR A 218 -11.70 -15.62 7.83
C TYR A 218 -12.38 -14.27 7.57
N ASP A 219 -13.71 -14.25 7.62
CA ASP A 219 -14.49 -13.05 7.39
C ASP A 219 -14.58 -12.17 8.65
N PHE A 220 -13.72 -11.16 8.71
CA PHE A 220 -13.66 -10.19 9.80
C PHE A 220 -14.94 -9.36 9.95
N SER A 221 -15.78 -9.26 8.91
CA SER A 221 -17.01 -8.48 8.93
C SER A 221 -18.15 -9.10 9.75
N THR A 222 -18.09 -10.42 9.95
CA THR A 222 -19.08 -11.17 10.74
C THR A 222 -19.03 -10.80 12.22
N ASN A 223 -17.88 -10.34 12.72
CA ASN A 223 -17.74 -9.84 14.07
C ASN A 223 -18.05 -8.34 14.11
N LYS A 224 -19.23 -7.99 14.65
CA LYS A 224 -19.65 -6.58 14.81
C LYS A 224 -18.64 -5.74 15.58
N ASN A 225 -17.88 -6.31 16.51
CA ASN A 225 -16.87 -5.57 17.27
C ASN A 225 -15.72 -5.05 16.41
N ASN A 226 -15.48 -5.67 15.24
CA ASN A 226 -14.47 -5.24 14.29
C ASN A 226 -14.94 -4.06 13.43
N GLN A 227 -16.24 -3.81 13.32
CA GLN A 227 -16.76 -2.69 12.52
C GLN A 227 -16.30 -1.35 13.09
N ALA A 228 -15.96 -0.41 12.20
CA ALA A 228 -15.55 0.92 12.61
C ALA A 228 -16.74 1.79 13.01
N LYS A 229 -16.60 2.45 14.17
CA LYS A 229 -17.38 3.65 14.53
C LYS A 229 -16.53 4.88 14.28
N PHE A 230 -17.14 5.98 13.89
CA PHE A 230 -16.43 7.15 13.40
C PHE A 230 -16.69 8.40 14.24
N TYR A 231 -15.67 9.25 14.36
CA TYR A 231 -15.79 10.63 14.82
C TYR A 231 -15.44 11.57 13.67
N ALA A 232 -16.29 12.55 13.38
CA ALA A 232 -16.12 13.45 12.26
C ALA A 232 -16.19 14.93 12.67
N SER A 233 -15.39 15.77 12.01
CA SER A 233 -15.38 17.24 12.22
C SER A 233 -16.60 17.95 11.60
N ASP A 234 -17.31 17.31 10.67
CA ASP A 234 -18.41 17.90 9.91
C ASP A 234 -19.67 17.01 9.93
N GLU A 235 -20.86 17.60 10.00
CA GLU A 235 -22.13 16.85 10.02
C GLU A 235 -22.42 16.13 8.70
N ASN A 236 -21.85 16.58 7.58
CA ASN A 236 -22.07 15.97 6.27
C ASN A 236 -21.61 14.50 6.22
N PHE A 237 -20.67 14.10 7.08
CA PHE A 237 -20.29 12.69 7.21
C PHE A 237 -21.41 11.80 7.75
N LYS A 238 -22.44 12.36 8.40
CA LYS A 238 -23.63 11.64 8.88
C LYS A 238 -24.74 11.57 7.83
N ASN A 239 -24.52 12.10 6.63
CA ASN A 239 -25.44 11.94 5.51
C ASN A 239 -24.99 10.77 4.64
N ALA A 240 -25.82 9.73 4.56
CA ALA A 240 -25.53 8.52 3.78
C ALA A 240 -25.32 8.79 2.28
N ASN A 241 -26.01 9.80 1.71
CA ASN A 241 -25.81 10.19 0.31
C ASN A 241 -24.44 10.84 0.05
N ARG A 242 -23.77 11.32 1.10
CA ARG A 242 -22.50 12.04 1.03
C ARG A 242 -21.30 11.22 1.53
N SER A 243 -21.56 10.22 2.37
CA SER A 243 -20.54 9.46 3.10
C SER A 243 -20.80 7.93 3.12
N GLY A 244 -21.76 7.44 2.35
CA GLY A 244 -22.12 6.02 2.34
C GLY A 244 -22.65 5.54 3.70
N LEU A 245 -22.63 4.23 3.91
CA LEU A 245 -23.24 3.56 5.06
C LEU A 245 -22.59 3.88 6.41
N SER A 246 -21.32 4.30 6.43
CA SER A 246 -20.63 4.77 7.66
C SER A 246 -21.30 5.97 8.32
N ALA A 247 -22.14 6.70 7.58
CA ALA A 247 -22.94 7.79 8.14
C ALA A 247 -23.73 7.36 9.38
N ASN A 248 -24.22 6.12 9.41
CA ASN A 248 -25.02 5.57 10.51
C ASN A 248 -24.20 5.28 11.78
N SER A 249 -22.87 5.18 11.67
CA SER A 249 -21.96 4.94 12.79
C SER A 249 -21.04 6.13 13.08
N THR A 250 -21.38 7.31 12.54
CA THR A 250 -20.59 8.54 12.68
C THR A 250 -21.16 9.46 13.75
N THR A 251 -20.27 9.90 14.66
CA THR A 251 -20.54 10.90 15.69
C THR A 251 -19.81 12.20 15.33
N LYS A 252 -20.52 13.33 15.37
CA LYS A 252 -19.88 14.63 15.14
C LYS A 252 -19.05 15.04 16.36
N THR A 253 -17.90 15.64 16.14
CA THR A 253 -17.01 16.17 17.18
C THR A 253 -16.45 17.52 16.75
N THR A 254 -16.19 18.40 17.72
CA THR A 254 -15.46 19.67 17.51
C THR A 254 -14.01 19.58 17.98
N ALA A 255 -13.55 18.38 18.33
CA ALA A 255 -12.17 18.14 18.76
C ALA A 255 -11.14 18.20 17.63
N PHE A 256 -11.58 18.14 16.36
CA PHE A 256 -10.71 18.02 15.19
C PHE A 256 -10.70 19.30 14.35
N SER A 257 -9.52 19.71 13.90
CA SER A 257 -9.37 20.70 12.83
C SER A 257 -9.61 20.10 11.44
N ALA A 258 -9.57 20.95 10.41
CA ALA A 258 -9.34 20.49 9.05
C ALA A 258 -7.95 19.84 8.95
N PRO A 259 -7.78 18.77 8.13
CA PRO A 259 -6.49 18.15 7.89
C PRO A 259 -5.59 19.07 7.04
N LYS A 260 -4.28 19.03 7.30
CA LYS A 260 -3.28 19.82 6.56
C LYS A 260 -2.16 18.93 6.05
N LEU A 261 -1.92 18.90 4.74
CA LEU A 261 -0.83 18.13 4.16
C LEU A 261 0.52 18.68 4.61
N ILE A 262 1.38 17.79 5.14
CA ILE A 262 2.75 18.13 5.53
C ILE A 262 3.73 17.59 4.51
N PHE A 263 3.56 16.34 4.07
CA PHE A 263 4.44 15.69 3.11
C PHE A 263 3.65 14.83 2.14
N ALA A 264 3.96 14.93 0.86
CA ALA A 264 3.54 14.01 -0.19
C ALA A 264 4.79 13.47 -0.89
N GLY A 265 4.84 12.15 -1.06
CA GLY A 265 5.95 11.44 -1.67
C GLY A 265 6.05 11.60 -3.18
N TYR A 266 6.04 12.81 -3.72
CA TYR A 266 6.41 13.05 -5.12
C TYR A 266 7.22 14.35 -5.25
N ASP A 267 7.97 14.48 -6.35
CA ASP A 267 8.84 15.65 -6.61
C ASP A 267 9.80 15.98 -5.44
N PHE A 268 10.21 14.95 -4.70
CA PHE A 268 11.12 15.03 -3.54
C PHE A 268 12.56 14.63 -3.89
N ILE A 269 12.82 14.35 -5.16
CA ILE A 269 14.12 14.02 -5.74
C ILE A 269 14.43 15.06 -6.79
N ASN A 270 15.70 15.48 -6.90
CA ASN A 270 16.12 16.41 -7.94
C ASN A 270 15.71 15.87 -9.33
N ARG A 271 14.99 16.73 -10.08
CA ARG A 271 14.43 16.43 -11.39
C ARG A 271 15.46 15.98 -12.41
N ASP A 272 16.73 16.35 -12.26
CA ASP A 272 17.81 15.89 -13.13
C ASP A 272 17.93 14.35 -13.16
N TYR A 273 17.61 13.68 -12.04
CA TYR A 273 17.62 12.21 -11.95
C TYR A 273 16.35 11.55 -12.49
N ILE A 274 15.31 12.34 -12.73
CA ILE A 274 14.01 11.87 -13.25
C ILE A 274 13.87 12.21 -14.74
N LYS A 275 14.61 13.21 -15.23
CA LYS A 275 14.64 13.64 -16.64
C LYS A 275 14.84 12.49 -17.63
N PRO A 276 15.73 11.49 -17.40
CA PRO A 276 15.91 10.37 -18.32
C PRO A 276 14.67 9.50 -18.54
N PHE A 277 13.66 9.58 -17.65
CA PHE A 277 12.44 8.80 -17.73
C PHE A 277 11.27 9.55 -18.40
N GLN A 278 11.43 10.85 -18.70
CA GLN A 278 10.32 11.68 -19.17
C GLN A 278 9.76 11.23 -20.52
N ASP A 279 10.62 10.88 -21.48
CA ASP A 279 10.18 10.48 -22.82
C ASP A 279 9.36 9.18 -22.78
N ASP A 280 9.80 8.19 -22.00
CA ASP A 280 9.09 6.92 -21.80
C ASP A 280 7.70 7.15 -21.20
N ILE A 281 7.62 7.94 -20.11
CA ILE A 281 6.35 8.21 -19.44
C ILE A 281 5.41 9.02 -20.33
N LYS A 282 5.91 10.04 -21.05
CA LYS A 282 5.12 10.82 -22.00
C LYS A 282 4.58 9.95 -23.13
N ASN A 283 5.38 9.03 -23.65
CA ASN A 283 4.95 8.11 -24.70
C ASN A 283 3.87 7.13 -24.21
N LYS A 284 4.05 6.54 -23.02
CA LYS A 284 3.01 5.69 -22.41
C LYS A 284 1.73 6.46 -22.05
N SER A 285 1.88 7.73 -21.66
CA SER A 285 0.74 8.63 -21.43
C SER A 285 -0.06 8.88 -22.72
N LYS A 286 0.62 9.09 -23.86
CA LYS A 286 -0.03 9.20 -25.18
C LYS A 286 -0.79 7.92 -25.54
N LEU A 287 -0.17 6.75 -25.36
CA LEU A 287 -0.82 5.46 -25.62
C LEU A 287 -2.05 5.25 -24.73
N ARG A 288 -1.96 5.61 -23.45
CA ARG A 288 -3.09 5.56 -22.52
C ARG A 288 -4.21 6.52 -22.93
N LEU A 289 -3.87 7.73 -23.36
CA LEU A 289 -4.85 8.70 -23.84
C LEU A 289 -5.60 8.18 -25.08
N GLU A 290 -4.91 7.58 -26.05
CA GLU A 290 -5.56 6.99 -27.23
C GLU A 290 -6.50 5.84 -26.84
N TYR A 291 -6.11 4.99 -25.89
CA TYR A 291 -6.99 3.97 -25.35
C TYR A 291 -8.25 4.59 -24.72
N LEU A 292 -8.11 5.64 -23.91
CA LEU A 292 -9.24 6.29 -23.23
C LEU A 292 -10.21 6.98 -24.19
N LYS A 293 -9.75 7.50 -25.34
CA LYS A 293 -10.65 8.07 -26.36
C LYS A 293 -11.65 7.06 -26.93
N SER A 294 -11.31 5.76 -26.87
CA SER A 294 -12.22 4.68 -27.29
C SER A 294 -13.25 4.31 -26.23
N GLN A 295 -13.13 4.86 -25.01
CA GLN A 295 -13.99 4.57 -23.87
C GLN A 295 -14.99 5.70 -23.67
N VAL A 296 -16.16 5.38 -23.13
CA VAL A 296 -17.12 6.38 -22.67
C VAL A 296 -16.66 6.87 -21.30
N GLU A 297 -16.23 8.12 -21.20
CA GLU A 297 -15.89 8.77 -19.93
C GLU A 297 -17.02 9.70 -19.47
N PRO A 298 -17.20 9.89 -18.15
CA PRO A 298 -18.16 10.85 -17.62
C PRO A 298 -17.81 12.28 -18.01
N GLU A 299 -18.80 13.15 -18.11
CA GLU A 299 -18.63 14.59 -18.37
C GLU A 299 -18.14 15.34 -17.10
N GLU A 300 -16.98 14.95 -16.57
CA GLU A 300 -16.37 15.57 -15.38
C GLU A 300 -15.12 16.37 -15.75
N ASP A 301 -14.82 17.46 -15.04
CA ASP A 301 -13.74 18.38 -15.40
C ASP A 301 -12.32 17.80 -15.21
N PHE A 302 -12.18 16.68 -14.51
CA PHE A 302 -10.90 16.05 -14.20
C PHE A 302 -10.91 14.53 -14.41
N THR A 303 -11.47 14.06 -15.53
CA THR A 303 -11.29 12.67 -15.96
C THR A 303 -9.82 12.34 -16.25
N GLU A 304 -9.48 11.05 -16.26
CA GLU A 304 -8.12 10.59 -16.54
C GLU A 304 -7.62 11.13 -17.90
N SER A 305 -8.45 11.09 -18.95
CA SER A 305 -8.06 11.62 -20.26
C SER A 305 -7.79 13.12 -20.24
N LYS A 306 -8.60 13.92 -19.53
CA LYS A 306 -8.45 15.37 -19.44
C LYS A 306 -7.17 15.75 -18.70
N ILE A 307 -6.84 15.05 -17.61
CA ILE A 307 -5.59 15.23 -16.88
C ILE A 307 -4.39 14.93 -17.79
N ILE A 308 -4.39 13.76 -18.44
CA ILE A 308 -3.29 13.36 -19.33
C ILE A 308 -3.14 14.35 -20.49
N LYS A 309 -4.24 14.68 -21.16
CA LYS A 309 -4.25 15.61 -22.29
C LYS A 309 -3.70 16.98 -21.89
N SER A 310 -4.20 17.56 -20.81
CA SER A 310 -3.71 18.88 -20.35
C SER A 310 -2.22 18.85 -20.03
N SER A 311 -1.73 17.78 -19.40
CA SER A 311 -0.32 17.70 -19.02
C SER A 311 0.60 17.58 -20.24
N LEU A 312 0.19 16.78 -21.24
CA LEU A 312 0.91 16.63 -22.51
C LEU A 312 0.90 17.91 -23.37
N GLU A 313 -0.23 18.62 -23.44
CA GLU A 313 -0.36 19.87 -24.21
C GLU A 313 0.49 21.01 -23.64
N LYS A 314 0.64 21.06 -22.31
CA LYS A 314 1.48 22.04 -21.61
C LYS A 314 2.96 21.65 -21.53
N ASP A 315 3.32 20.49 -22.07
CA ASP A 315 4.65 19.88 -21.96
C ASP A 315 5.16 19.82 -20.50
N GLU A 316 4.26 19.51 -19.56
CA GLU A 316 4.60 19.48 -18.14
C GLU A 316 5.68 18.41 -17.85
N PHE A 317 6.50 18.70 -16.85
CA PHE A 317 7.37 17.70 -16.26
C PHE A 317 6.53 16.74 -15.41
N ILE A 318 6.67 15.43 -15.64
CA ILE A 318 5.90 14.38 -14.97
C ILE A 318 6.73 13.79 -13.82
N PRO A 319 6.46 14.14 -12.55
CA PRO A 319 7.19 13.58 -11.42
C PRO A 319 6.84 12.11 -11.19
N LEU A 320 7.74 11.37 -10.56
CA LEU A 320 7.45 10.04 -10.03
C LEU A 320 6.96 10.13 -8.59
N TYR A 321 5.99 9.29 -8.22
CA TYR A 321 5.49 9.22 -6.86
C TYR A 321 6.00 7.98 -6.13
N THR A 322 6.16 8.10 -4.82
CA THR A 322 6.32 7.03 -3.84
C THR A 322 5.08 7.11 -2.96
N ASP A 323 4.39 5.99 -2.76
CA ASP A 323 3.04 5.97 -2.20
C ASP A 323 3.00 6.20 -0.67
N PHE A 324 3.37 7.41 -0.25
CA PHE A 324 3.46 7.80 1.15
C PHE A 324 3.12 9.29 1.29
N ALA A 325 2.32 9.60 2.30
CA ALA A 325 1.98 10.96 2.67
C ALA A 325 1.88 11.10 4.19
N VAL A 326 2.11 12.32 4.67
CA VAL A 326 1.91 12.71 6.06
C VAL A 326 1.08 13.97 6.10
N PHE A 327 0.06 13.99 6.95
CA PHE A 327 -0.76 15.16 7.20
C PHE A 327 -0.88 15.42 8.69
N GLU A 328 -1.15 16.67 9.04
CA GLU A 328 -1.40 17.14 10.38
C GLU A 328 -2.90 17.19 10.65
N LEU A 329 -3.27 16.82 11.87
CA LEU A 329 -4.56 17.09 12.48
C LEU A 329 -4.35 17.74 13.84
N GLU A 330 -4.91 18.93 14.04
CA GLU A 330 -4.95 19.53 15.37
C GLU A 330 -6.10 18.91 16.16
N VAL A 331 -5.80 18.51 17.40
CA VAL A 331 -6.75 17.88 18.31
C VAL A 331 -6.79 18.63 19.62
N ASN A 332 -8.00 19.02 20.03
CA ASN A 332 -8.28 19.54 21.37
C ASN A 332 -9.10 18.51 22.17
N LEU A 333 -8.44 17.85 23.12
CA LEU A 333 -9.03 16.81 23.96
C LEU A 333 -10.08 17.33 24.96
N ALA A 334 -10.12 18.63 25.22
CA ALA A 334 -11.19 19.23 26.05
C ALA A 334 -12.55 19.18 25.34
N ASN A 335 -12.55 19.13 24.00
CA ASN A 335 -13.75 19.03 23.16
C ASN A 335 -14.10 17.58 22.78
N ALA A 336 -13.29 16.60 23.20
CA ALA A 336 -13.50 15.19 22.90
C ALA A 336 -14.28 14.51 24.03
N ASP A 337 -15.18 13.58 23.67
CA ASP A 337 -15.75 12.65 24.64
C ASP A 337 -14.68 11.66 25.15
N GLU A 338 -15.02 10.88 26.17
CA GLU A 338 -14.06 9.96 26.80
C GLU A 338 -13.58 8.84 25.87
N THR A 339 -14.40 8.41 24.90
CA THR A 339 -13.99 7.39 23.94
C THR A 339 -12.92 7.96 23.00
N LEU A 340 -13.18 9.12 22.40
CA LEU A 340 -12.24 9.74 21.47
C LEU A 340 -10.95 10.17 22.22
N LYS A 341 -11.09 10.68 23.44
CA LYS A 341 -9.94 11.03 24.29
C LYS A 341 -9.06 9.81 24.57
N ASP A 342 -9.66 8.66 24.90
CA ASP A 342 -8.94 7.40 25.10
C ASP A 342 -8.23 6.93 23.81
N TRP A 343 -8.87 7.04 22.65
CA TRP A 343 -8.27 6.68 21.37
C TRP A 343 -7.00 7.48 21.08
N ILE A 344 -7.06 8.81 21.23
CA ILE A 344 -5.91 9.68 20.96
C ILE A 344 -4.79 9.44 21.97
N LYS A 345 -5.11 9.30 23.26
CA LYS A 345 -4.13 9.01 24.31
C LYS A 345 -3.44 7.65 24.09
N LYS A 346 -4.19 6.62 23.68
CA LYS A 346 -3.61 5.31 23.34
C LYS A 346 -2.70 5.37 22.12
N ALA A 347 -3.07 6.12 21.09
CA ALA A 347 -2.22 6.32 19.92
C ALA A 347 -0.88 6.97 20.29
N ILE A 348 -0.91 8.02 21.13
CA ILE A 348 0.29 8.68 21.65
C ILE A 348 1.13 7.69 22.49
N ALA A 349 0.51 7.00 23.45
CA ALA A 349 1.21 6.05 24.32
C ALA A 349 1.84 4.87 23.54
N ALA A 350 1.19 4.42 22.46
CA ALA A 350 1.72 3.40 21.56
C ALA A 350 2.94 3.91 20.78
N LEU A 351 2.93 5.16 20.30
CA LEU A 351 4.12 5.77 19.71
C LEU A 351 5.24 5.95 20.73
N ASP A 352 4.95 6.41 21.94
CA ASP A 352 5.98 6.56 22.98
C ASP A 352 6.61 5.21 23.35
N SER A 353 5.79 4.15 23.43
CA SER A 353 6.25 2.77 23.67
C SER A 353 7.14 2.26 22.55
N TYR A 354 6.76 2.53 21.30
CA TYR A 354 7.56 2.24 20.11
C TYR A 354 8.94 2.92 20.18
N LEU A 355 8.96 4.23 20.41
CA LEU A 355 10.21 5.01 20.45
C LEU A 355 11.10 4.58 21.62
N LYS A 356 10.50 4.28 22.78
CA LYS A 356 11.22 3.75 23.94
C LYS A 356 11.87 2.40 23.62
N ARG A 357 11.12 1.46 23.02
CA ARG A 357 11.65 0.15 22.62
C ARG A 357 12.84 0.32 21.70
N ASN A 358 12.70 1.08 20.61
CA ASN A 358 13.78 1.23 19.64
C ASN A 358 15.06 1.87 20.23
N LYS A 359 14.92 2.81 21.18
CA LYS A 359 16.07 3.37 21.90
C LYS A 359 16.79 2.32 22.75
N GLN A 360 16.04 1.42 23.39
CA GLN A 360 16.55 0.53 24.43
C GLN A 360 17.02 -0.84 23.91
N THR A 361 16.42 -1.37 22.84
CA THR A 361 16.72 -2.72 22.34
C THR A 361 17.79 -2.72 21.27
N ASP A 362 18.63 -3.75 21.19
CA ASP A 362 19.50 -3.96 20.03
C ASP A 362 18.65 -4.45 18.86
N LEU A 363 18.65 -3.72 17.75
CA LEU A 363 17.73 -3.93 16.63
C LEU A 363 18.51 -4.12 15.34
N PRO A 364 18.05 -5.00 14.43
CA PRO A 364 18.71 -5.16 13.16
C PRO A 364 18.61 -3.90 12.33
N ASN A 365 19.60 -3.71 11.45
CA ASN A 365 19.57 -2.68 10.41
C ASN A 365 19.47 -1.25 10.94
N GLN A 366 19.82 -1.01 12.20
CA GLN A 366 19.71 0.29 12.84
C GLN A 366 21.02 0.72 13.48
N ASP A 367 21.52 1.88 13.06
CA ASP A 367 22.49 2.65 13.82
C ASP A 367 21.78 3.75 14.61
N LYS A 368 21.75 3.58 15.95
CA LYS A 368 21.09 4.49 16.87
C LYS A 368 21.67 5.91 16.89
N LYS A 369 22.91 6.11 16.41
CA LYS A 369 23.50 7.43 16.26
C LYS A 369 22.93 8.20 15.07
N ILE A 370 22.34 7.48 14.11
CA ILE A 370 21.72 8.04 12.91
C ILE A 370 20.21 8.14 13.08
N SER A 371 19.56 7.07 13.56
CA SER A 371 18.13 7.08 13.86
C SER A 371 17.82 6.14 15.01
N PHE A 372 17.08 6.63 15.99
CA PHE A 372 16.51 5.81 17.06
C PHE A 372 15.07 5.38 16.79
N TYR A 373 14.44 5.86 15.73
CA TYR A 373 13.01 5.64 15.46
C TYR A 373 12.75 4.76 14.24
N MET A 374 13.71 4.49 13.37
CA MET A 374 13.54 3.58 12.22
C MET A 374 14.85 2.88 11.84
N PRO A 375 14.81 1.85 10.97
CA PRO A 375 16.02 1.29 10.37
C PRO A 375 16.82 2.36 9.61
N THR A 376 18.14 2.20 9.59
CA THR A 376 19.07 3.06 8.86
C THR A 376 19.62 2.41 7.60
N ILE A 377 19.39 1.10 7.43
CA ILE A 377 19.68 0.32 6.22
C ILE A 377 18.44 -0.49 5.86
N ASP A 378 17.87 -0.29 4.68
CA ASP A 378 16.74 -1.08 4.20
C ASP A 378 17.18 -2.48 3.71
N TYR A 379 16.22 -3.41 3.61
CA TYR A 379 16.50 -4.79 3.22
C TYR A 379 17.08 -4.92 1.80
N VAL A 380 16.71 -4.04 0.86
CA VAL A 380 17.23 -4.09 -0.51
C VAL A 380 18.67 -3.62 -0.54
N THR A 381 18.99 -2.49 0.09
CA THR A 381 20.38 -2.04 0.17
C THR A 381 21.25 -3.09 0.88
N ALA A 382 20.78 -3.65 1.99
CA ALA A 382 21.47 -4.72 2.69
C ALA A 382 21.75 -5.94 1.79
N SER A 383 20.84 -6.30 0.88
CA SER A 383 21.02 -7.44 -0.02
C SER A 383 22.01 -7.17 -1.17
N LYS A 384 22.31 -5.90 -1.45
CA LYS A 384 23.28 -5.48 -2.49
C LYS A 384 24.66 -5.14 -1.94
N MET A 385 24.84 -5.11 -0.62
CA MET A 385 26.14 -4.88 -0.01
C MET A 385 27.07 -6.07 -0.21
N GLN A 386 28.27 -5.81 -0.73
CA GLN A 386 29.33 -6.80 -0.85
C GLN A 386 29.78 -7.23 0.55
N GLU A 387 29.84 -8.55 0.79
CA GLU A 387 30.21 -9.13 2.10
C GLU A 387 29.40 -8.61 3.29
N ASN A 388 28.08 -8.42 3.12
CA ASN A 388 27.21 -8.03 4.22
C ASN A 388 27.25 -9.06 5.37
N LYS A 389 27.82 -8.66 6.52
CA LYS A 389 27.91 -9.45 7.76
C LYS A 389 27.18 -8.80 8.94
N GLU A 390 26.50 -7.69 8.72
CA GLU A 390 25.98 -6.84 9.81
C GLU A 390 24.46 -6.59 9.70
N PHE A 391 23.90 -6.64 8.49
CA PHE A 391 22.52 -6.25 8.22
C PHE A 391 21.70 -7.42 7.71
N LEU A 392 20.48 -7.56 8.23
CA LEU A 392 19.50 -8.51 7.73
C LEU A 392 18.99 -8.06 6.34
N THR A 393 18.72 -9.04 5.48
CA THR A 393 18.22 -8.82 4.11
C THR A 393 16.80 -9.33 3.93
N ASN A 394 16.21 -9.88 4.99
CA ASN A 394 14.94 -10.58 5.02
C ASN A 394 14.31 -10.45 6.42
N SER A 395 13.04 -10.84 6.56
CA SER A 395 12.32 -10.86 7.84
C SER A 395 11.39 -12.05 7.90
N LYS A 396 11.50 -12.89 8.94
CA LYS A 396 10.64 -14.07 9.10
C LYS A 396 9.20 -13.66 9.23
N ASN A 397 8.89 -12.71 10.11
CA ASN A 397 7.54 -12.20 10.31
C ASN A 397 7.40 -10.70 10.00
N VAL A 398 6.20 -10.33 9.58
CA VAL A 398 5.76 -8.96 9.32
C VAL A 398 4.34 -8.83 9.84
N TYR A 399 4.06 -7.72 10.52
CA TYR A 399 2.79 -7.46 11.18
C TYR A 399 2.16 -6.21 10.55
N VAL A 400 0.93 -6.38 10.06
CA VAL A 400 0.11 -5.36 9.43
C VAL A 400 -1.31 -5.49 9.97
N LEU A 401 -1.89 -4.35 10.31
CA LEU A 401 -3.27 -4.23 10.76
C LEU A 401 -3.85 -2.96 10.15
N GLY A 402 -5.08 -3.06 9.65
CA GLY A 402 -5.73 -1.98 8.94
C GLY A 402 -7.25 -2.04 8.98
N TYR A 403 -7.88 -1.14 8.22
CA TYR A 403 -9.32 -1.00 8.12
C TYR A 403 -9.80 -1.13 6.65
N PRO A 404 -9.71 -2.32 6.03
CA PRO A 404 -10.26 -2.54 4.69
C PRO A 404 -11.75 -2.21 4.60
N GLY A 405 -12.15 -1.77 3.40
CA GLY A 405 -13.55 -1.49 3.07
C GLY A 405 -14.31 -2.79 2.81
N ILE A 406 -15.53 -2.89 3.35
CA ILE A 406 -16.39 -4.09 3.16
C ILE A 406 -17.64 -3.81 2.32
N ASP A 407 -18.22 -2.63 2.48
CA ASP A 407 -19.42 -2.12 1.79
C ASP A 407 -19.25 -0.61 1.56
N ASP A 408 -20.20 0.03 0.85
CA ASP A 408 -20.23 1.47 0.56
C ASP A 408 -19.96 2.33 1.82
N GLY A 409 -18.71 2.77 1.99
CA GLY A 409 -18.26 3.58 3.11
C GLY A 409 -18.00 2.87 4.45
N ASN A 410 -18.27 1.56 4.64
CA ASN A 410 -17.97 0.86 5.90
C ASN A 410 -16.57 0.22 5.91
N SER A 411 -15.94 0.16 7.09
CA SER A 411 -14.65 -0.51 7.28
C SER A 411 -14.63 -1.43 8.50
N VAL A 412 -13.73 -2.41 8.47
CA VAL A 412 -13.57 -3.41 9.55
C VAL A 412 -12.11 -3.56 9.93
N LEU A 413 -11.85 -3.77 11.21
CA LEU A 413 -10.52 -4.09 11.71
C LEU A 413 -10.07 -5.48 11.22
N THR A 414 -8.92 -5.52 10.55
CA THR A 414 -8.33 -6.74 10.00
C THR A 414 -6.82 -6.77 10.26
N TRP A 415 -6.26 -7.95 10.56
CA TRP A 415 -4.82 -8.15 10.78
C TRP A 415 -4.30 -9.44 10.14
N ASN A 416 -3.01 -9.44 9.78
CA ASN A 416 -2.38 -10.50 8.99
C ASN A 416 -1.81 -11.67 9.82
N ASN A 417 -2.67 -12.45 10.48
CA ASN A 417 -2.23 -13.59 11.31
C ASN A 417 -2.86 -14.93 10.88
N PRO A 418 -2.59 -15.43 9.66
CA PRO A 418 -3.14 -16.72 9.21
C PRO A 418 -2.47 -17.91 9.92
N ILE A 419 -3.24 -18.91 10.34
CA ILE A 419 -2.75 -20.13 11.01
C ILE A 419 -1.86 -20.94 10.07
N GLU A 420 -2.22 -20.99 8.79
CA GLU A 420 -1.53 -21.76 7.74
C GLU A 420 -0.11 -21.26 7.46
N ARG A 421 0.24 -20.06 7.94
CA ARG A 421 1.61 -19.55 7.96
C ARG A 421 2.59 -20.52 8.64
N ASN A 422 2.13 -21.24 9.67
CA ASN A 422 2.96 -22.14 10.46
C ASN A 422 2.84 -23.61 10.02
N ASP A 423 2.16 -23.86 8.90
CA ASP A 423 1.95 -25.22 8.38
C ASP A 423 3.23 -25.79 7.74
N LYS A 424 3.58 -27.02 8.10
CA LYS A 424 4.79 -27.73 7.64
C LYS A 424 4.55 -28.60 6.41
N THR A 425 3.33 -28.62 5.90
CA THR A 425 2.86 -29.46 4.78
C THR A 425 2.31 -28.62 3.63
N MET A 426 1.88 -27.38 3.90
CA MET A 426 1.38 -26.46 2.90
C MET A 426 2.49 -25.60 2.26
N GLN A 427 2.31 -25.30 0.98
CA GLN A 427 3.10 -24.33 0.22
C GLN A 427 2.15 -23.34 -0.46
N SER A 428 2.05 -22.13 0.07
CA SER A 428 1.16 -21.08 -0.46
C SER A 428 1.78 -20.27 -1.60
N TYR A 429 3.10 -20.32 -1.77
CA TYR A 429 3.80 -19.61 -2.82
C TYR A 429 4.38 -20.61 -3.81
N HIS A 430 4.40 -20.26 -5.10
CA HIS A 430 5.06 -21.08 -6.10
C HIS A 430 6.53 -21.27 -5.70
N ARG A 431 6.82 -22.50 -5.22
CA ARG A 431 8.10 -23.09 -4.79
C ARG A 431 8.28 -23.19 -3.26
N SER A 432 9.15 -24.13 -2.87
CA SER A 432 9.82 -24.24 -1.56
C SER A 432 10.31 -22.87 -1.04
N PRO A 433 10.31 -22.66 0.29
CA PRO A 433 9.99 -23.64 1.34
C PRO A 433 8.49 -23.79 1.66
N GLU A 434 8.16 -24.74 2.54
CA GLU A 434 6.83 -24.82 3.18
C GLU A 434 6.52 -23.54 3.95
N ASN A 435 5.25 -23.30 4.24
CA ASN A 435 4.80 -22.07 4.88
C ASN A 435 5.56 -21.78 6.20
N ALA A 436 5.73 -22.80 7.06
CA ALA A 436 6.44 -22.67 8.34
C ALA A 436 7.88 -22.15 8.24
N ASN A 437 8.50 -22.35 7.07
CA ASN A 437 9.88 -21.98 6.75
C ASN A 437 9.94 -20.76 5.80
N THR A 438 8.79 -20.26 5.34
CA THR A 438 8.73 -19.11 4.44
C THR A 438 8.77 -17.82 5.24
N PHE A 439 9.72 -16.94 4.91
CA PHE A 439 9.82 -15.62 5.49
C PHE A 439 8.79 -14.68 4.85
N ALA A 440 8.18 -13.80 5.64
CA ALA A 440 7.27 -12.77 5.14
C ALA A 440 7.96 -11.87 4.12
N ILE A 441 9.21 -11.48 4.38
CA ILE A 441 10.08 -10.76 3.45
C ILE A 441 11.24 -11.69 3.12
N SER A 442 11.32 -12.16 1.89
CA SER A 442 12.47 -12.94 1.41
C SER A 442 13.53 -12.02 0.80
N THR A 443 14.80 -12.44 0.85
CA THR A 443 15.90 -11.67 0.26
C THR A 443 15.67 -11.45 -1.25
N ASN A 444 15.79 -10.20 -1.71
CA ASN A 444 15.55 -9.78 -3.11
C ASN A 444 14.11 -9.99 -3.63
N ASP A 445 13.10 -10.06 -2.76
CA ASP A 445 11.69 -10.15 -3.16
C ASP A 445 11.02 -8.76 -3.21
N TYR A 446 11.39 -7.97 -4.23
CA TYR A 446 10.88 -6.62 -4.45
C TYR A 446 10.60 -6.36 -5.93
N GLU A 447 9.79 -5.33 -6.19
CA GLU A 447 9.57 -4.77 -7.53
C GLU A 447 10.25 -3.38 -7.62
N GLY A 448 10.96 -3.11 -8.72
CA GLY A 448 11.63 -1.83 -8.96
C GLY A 448 11.43 -1.35 -10.40
N LYS A 449 10.28 -0.73 -10.70
CA LYS A 449 9.86 -0.38 -12.07
C LYS A 449 10.80 0.60 -12.78
N MET A 450 11.50 1.47 -12.04
CA MET A 450 12.50 2.39 -12.59
C MET A 450 13.68 1.64 -13.23
N LEU A 451 14.13 0.55 -12.61
CA LEU A 451 15.24 -0.25 -13.14
C LEU A 451 14.84 -1.01 -14.43
N SER A 452 13.55 -1.22 -14.67
CA SER A 452 13.05 -1.91 -15.86
C SER A 452 12.43 -0.99 -16.93
N PHE A 453 12.46 0.34 -16.77
CA PHE A 453 11.69 1.29 -17.61
C PHE A 453 10.22 0.87 -17.78
N ASN A 454 9.63 0.32 -16.73
CA ASN A 454 8.24 -0.14 -16.74
C ASN A 454 7.32 0.80 -15.95
N LEU A 455 7.61 2.10 -16.02
CA LEU A 455 6.82 3.17 -15.42
C LEU A 455 5.55 3.37 -16.24
N ASN A 456 4.43 3.70 -15.60
CA ASN A 456 3.13 3.93 -16.21
C ASN A 456 2.58 5.28 -15.76
N PRO A 457 1.74 5.93 -16.59
CA PRO A 457 1.02 7.13 -16.18
C PRO A 457 0.10 6.84 -14.98
N TYR A 458 0.03 7.79 -14.06
CA TYR A 458 -0.78 7.71 -12.86
C TYR A 458 -1.46 9.06 -12.59
N THR A 459 -2.78 9.06 -12.45
CA THR A 459 -3.61 10.31 -12.42
C THR A 459 -4.47 10.45 -11.17
N LYS A 460 -4.33 9.55 -10.20
CA LYS A 460 -5.24 9.46 -9.05
C LYS A 460 -4.88 10.39 -7.89
N VAL A 461 -3.89 11.27 -8.04
CA VAL A 461 -3.40 12.16 -6.98
C VAL A 461 -3.40 13.60 -7.48
N PHE A 462 -4.06 14.49 -6.72
CA PHE A 462 -4.04 15.95 -6.92
C PHE A 462 -4.44 16.41 -8.33
N HIS A 463 -5.28 15.64 -9.02
CA HIS A 463 -5.71 15.88 -10.40
C HIS A 463 -4.54 16.15 -11.37
N ARG A 464 -3.42 15.45 -11.18
CA ARG A 464 -2.16 15.62 -11.94
C ARG A 464 -1.72 14.32 -12.58
N LEU A 465 -0.95 14.44 -13.66
CA LEU A 465 -0.22 13.32 -14.24
C LEU A 465 1.10 13.12 -13.49
N LEU A 466 1.26 11.94 -12.91
CA LEU A 466 2.48 11.41 -12.29
C LEU A 466 2.91 10.13 -13.01
N GLY A 467 4.11 9.63 -12.71
CA GLY A 467 4.55 8.28 -13.08
C GLY A 467 4.65 7.34 -11.89
N ASP A 468 4.22 6.09 -12.05
CA ASP A 468 4.37 5.04 -11.05
C ASP A 468 5.76 4.38 -11.10
N TYR A 469 6.33 3.90 -10.01
CA TYR A 469 6.53 4.67 -8.78
C TYR A 469 8.06 4.89 -8.61
N TYR A 470 8.47 5.91 -7.85
CA TYR A 470 9.87 6.12 -7.49
C TYR A 470 10.28 5.16 -6.38
N GLY A 471 11.43 4.51 -6.54
CA GLY A 471 11.93 3.53 -5.56
C GLY A 471 11.56 2.09 -5.93
N PHE A 472 11.24 1.30 -4.90
CA PHE A 472 10.86 -0.10 -4.99
C PHE A 472 9.69 -0.38 -4.04
N ASN A 473 8.84 -1.35 -4.39
CA ASN A 473 7.88 -1.92 -3.46
C ASN A 473 8.38 -3.28 -3.01
N GLN A 474 8.34 -3.52 -1.69
CA GLN A 474 8.73 -4.79 -1.12
C GLN A 474 7.54 -5.73 -1.09
N ASN A 475 7.72 -6.96 -1.55
CA ASN A 475 6.68 -7.97 -1.45
C ASN A 475 6.64 -8.52 -0.02
N ILE A 476 5.43 -8.71 0.48
CA ILE A 476 5.17 -9.35 1.77
C ILE A 476 4.22 -10.52 1.60
N LYS A 477 4.65 -11.66 2.11
CA LYS A 477 3.86 -12.89 2.16
C LYS A 477 2.97 -12.89 3.41
N PHE A 478 1.89 -13.65 3.33
CA PHE A 478 0.90 -13.87 4.39
C PHE A 478 0.25 -12.56 4.88
N SER A 479 -0.04 -11.63 3.98
CA SER A 479 -0.33 -10.24 4.35
C SER A 479 -1.38 -9.51 3.50
N SER A 480 -2.16 -10.19 2.66
CA SER A 480 -3.23 -9.49 1.91
C SER A 480 -4.40 -9.12 2.82
N LEU A 481 -4.59 -7.84 3.08
CA LEU A 481 -5.70 -7.30 3.88
C LEU A 481 -6.86 -6.80 3.02
N TYR A 482 -6.82 -7.01 1.70
CA TYR A 482 -7.79 -6.52 0.71
C TYR A 482 -7.81 -4.98 0.55
N PHE A 483 -8.63 -4.47 -0.38
CA PHE A 483 -8.75 -3.05 -0.69
C PHE A 483 -9.27 -2.22 0.50
N GLY A 484 -8.78 -0.98 0.62
CA GLY A 484 -9.08 -0.07 1.75
C GLY A 484 -8.12 -0.21 2.95
N ALA A 485 -7.35 -1.30 3.03
CA ALA A 485 -6.26 -1.43 4.02
C ALA A 485 -5.02 -0.60 3.65
N SER A 486 -5.01 0.02 2.47
CA SER A 486 -4.00 0.99 2.05
C SER A 486 -3.72 2.03 3.11
N GLY A 487 -2.44 2.28 3.36
CA GLY A 487 -1.96 3.23 4.36
C GLY A 487 -1.65 2.58 5.70
N SER A 488 -1.96 1.30 5.88
CA SER A 488 -1.61 0.55 7.08
C SER A 488 -0.10 0.56 7.32
N LEU A 489 0.27 0.65 8.58
CA LEU A 489 1.66 0.58 9.00
C LEU A 489 2.18 -0.86 8.95
N VAL A 490 3.45 -1.01 8.55
CA VAL A 490 4.12 -2.31 8.47
C VAL A 490 5.25 -2.39 9.48
N TYR A 491 5.17 -3.40 10.35
CA TYR A 491 6.23 -3.75 11.30
C TYR A 491 6.96 -5.02 10.91
N ASN A 492 8.28 -5.05 11.09
CA ASN A 492 9.00 -6.32 11.16
C ASN A 492 8.84 -6.97 12.55
N GLU A 493 9.36 -8.18 12.71
CA GLU A 493 9.21 -8.92 13.97
C GLU A 493 10.04 -8.39 15.15
N PHE A 494 10.99 -7.50 14.87
CA PHE A 494 11.74 -6.79 15.90
C PHE A 494 11.01 -5.50 16.34
N GLY A 495 9.80 -5.26 15.81
CA GLY A 495 8.96 -4.14 16.15
C GLY A 495 9.42 -2.81 15.58
N GLN A 496 10.18 -2.82 14.46
CA GLN A 496 10.57 -1.61 13.73
C GLN A 496 9.56 -1.29 12.63
N MET A 497 9.31 0.00 12.38
CA MET A 497 8.51 0.46 11.26
C MET A 497 9.38 0.41 10.01
N ILE A 498 8.92 -0.32 8.99
CA ILE A 498 9.70 -0.58 7.78
C ILE A 498 9.07 0.04 6.52
N GLY A 499 7.78 0.37 6.58
CA GLY A 499 7.09 1.02 5.49
C GLY A 499 5.58 1.14 5.70
N VAL A 500 4.90 1.50 4.61
CA VAL A 500 3.45 1.64 4.52
C VAL A 500 2.89 0.63 3.53
N TYR A 501 1.87 -0.11 3.94
CA TYR A 501 1.17 -1.09 3.13
C TYR A 501 0.56 -0.40 1.91
N SER A 502 0.93 -0.83 0.71
CA SER A 502 0.64 -0.06 -0.53
C SER A 502 0.10 -0.90 -1.68
N GLY A 503 0.02 -2.22 -1.55
CA GLY A 503 -0.53 -3.05 -2.62
C GLY A 503 -0.98 -4.44 -2.20
N VAL A 504 -1.92 -4.97 -2.98
CA VAL A 504 -2.38 -6.36 -2.94
C VAL A 504 -2.32 -6.93 -4.34
N ALA A 505 -2.20 -8.26 -4.46
CA ALA A 505 -2.34 -8.90 -5.77
C ALA A 505 -3.74 -8.63 -6.36
N LEU A 506 -3.80 -8.29 -7.65
CA LEU A 506 -5.06 -7.95 -8.35
C LEU A 506 -6.09 -9.09 -8.32
N SER A 507 -5.63 -10.33 -8.26
CA SER A 507 -6.47 -11.53 -8.18
C SER A 507 -6.77 -11.96 -6.74
N SER A 508 -6.45 -11.15 -5.74
CA SER A 508 -6.68 -11.54 -4.35
C SER A 508 -8.16 -11.46 -4.01
N ASN A 509 -8.69 -12.58 -3.49
CA ASN A 509 -10.02 -12.59 -2.92
C ASN A 509 -10.02 -11.81 -1.60
N ARG A 510 -11.17 -11.22 -1.28
CA ARG A 510 -11.39 -10.65 0.05
C ARG A 510 -11.08 -11.72 1.10
N TRP A 511 -10.29 -11.36 2.11
CA TRP A 511 -9.86 -12.23 3.22
C TRP A 511 -8.84 -13.33 2.90
N ASP A 512 -8.28 -13.37 1.68
CA ASP A 512 -7.18 -14.29 1.36
C ASP A 512 -5.85 -13.78 1.95
N LEU A 513 -5.68 -13.93 3.26
CA LEU A 513 -4.48 -13.57 3.99
C LEU A 513 -3.22 -14.29 3.46
N LEU A 514 -3.35 -15.43 2.76
CA LEU A 514 -2.21 -16.14 2.15
C LEU A 514 -1.72 -15.50 0.85
N ALA A 515 -2.49 -14.59 0.23
CA ALA A 515 -2.03 -13.86 -0.93
C ALA A 515 -0.86 -12.92 -0.59
N ARG A 516 -0.06 -12.61 -1.63
CA ARG A 516 0.99 -11.60 -1.54
C ARG A 516 0.36 -10.22 -1.44
N ALA A 517 0.99 -9.39 -0.63
CA ALA A 517 0.80 -7.96 -0.61
C ALA A 517 2.15 -7.26 -0.81
N SER A 518 2.15 -5.93 -0.79
CA SER A 518 3.37 -5.13 -0.86
C SER A 518 3.32 -3.93 0.08
N TYR A 519 4.50 -3.41 0.40
CA TYR A 519 4.64 -2.15 1.11
C TYR A 519 5.67 -1.25 0.43
N THR A 520 5.44 0.04 0.58
CA THR A 520 6.39 1.08 0.18
C THR A 520 7.31 1.36 1.35
N PRO A 521 8.63 1.13 1.21
CA PRO A 521 9.61 1.33 2.26
C PRO A 521 9.83 2.83 2.54
N PHE A 522 10.16 3.18 3.78
CA PHE A 522 10.47 4.57 4.13
C PHE A 522 11.87 5.03 3.67
N LEU A 523 12.73 4.09 3.29
CA LEU A 523 14.15 4.30 3.11
C LEU A 523 14.69 3.49 1.93
N LEU A 524 15.49 4.15 1.11
CA LEU A 524 16.55 3.54 0.32
C LEU A 524 17.88 4.15 0.79
N SER A 525 18.68 3.35 1.48
CA SER A 525 19.87 3.85 2.19
C SER A 525 21.09 4.11 1.30
N LYS A 526 21.15 3.53 0.10
CA LYS A 526 22.16 3.81 -0.92
C LYS A 526 21.55 3.82 -2.31
N ASP A 527 22.17 4.53 -3.23
CA ASP A 527 21.81 4.48 -4.65
C ASP A 527 21.78 3.03 -5.14
N LEU A 528 20.74 2.70 -5.90
CA LEU A 528 20.58 1.39 -6.53
C LEU A 528 20.67 1.55 -8.04
N SER A 529 21.73 0.99 -8.63
CA SER A 529 21.99 1.09 -10.07
C SER A 529 21.83 -0.25 -10.78
N ASP A 530 21.33 -0.20 -12.01
CA ASP A 530 21.31 -1.29 -12.97
C ASP A 530 21.66 -0.75 -14.36
N GLY A 531 22.91 -0.96 -14.79
CA GLY A 531 23.48 -0.29 -15.96
C GLY A 531 23.51 1.23 -15.78
N GLU A 532 22.98 1.96 -16.76
CA GLU A 532 22.89 3.43 -16.73
C GLU A 532 21.76 3.97 -15.82
N LYS A 533 20.89 3.08 -15.32
CA LYS A 533 19.72 3.45 -14.53
C LYS A 533 20.10 3.50 -13.07
N THR A 534 19.67 4.55 -12.37
CA THR A 534 19.94 4.69 -10.94
C THR A 534 18.71 5.23 -10.22
N ILE A 535 18.29 4.53 -9.18
CA ILE A 535 17.39 5.06 -8.16
C ILE A 535 18.28 5.70 -7.08
N LYS A 536 18.05 6.98 -6.78
CA LYS A 536 18.83 7.70 -5.76
C LYS A 536 18.34 7.37 -4.36
N ALA A 537 19.27 7.33 -3.42
CA ALA A 537 18.97 7.12 -2.01
C ALA A 537 17.99 8.19 -1.49
N TYR A 538 17.09 7.78 -0.59
CA TYR A 538 16.12 8.66 0.02
C TYR A 538 15.67 8.16 1.40
N ASN A 539 15.22 9.08 2.25
CA ASN A 539 14.50 8.79 3.48
C ASN A 539 13.25 9.67 3.56
N LEU A 540 12.06 9.06 3.46
CA LEU A 540 10.79 9.78 3.41
C LEU A 540 10.46 10.49 4.74
N ILE A 541 11.01 10.02 5.85
CA ILE A 541 10.77 10.58 7.19
C ILE A 541 11.82 11.65 7.52
N ASP A 542 13.11 11.35 7.34
CA ASP A 542 14.22 12.26 7.63
C ASP A 542 15.34 12.18 6.60
N GLY A 543 15.16 12.94 5.52
CA GLY A 543 16.14 13.13 4.44
C GLY A 543 17.11 14.30 4.69
N SER A 544 17.18 14.83 5.93
CA SER A 544 17.93 16.08 6.20
C SER A 544 19.46 15.94 6.10
N ASN A 545 19.99 14.72 6.17
CA ASN A 545 21.41 14.46 5.99
C ASN A 545 21.79 14.45 4.50
N LEU A 546 22.15 15.61 3.96
CA LEU A 546 22.53 15.79 2.56
C LEU A 546 23.82 15.07 2.16
N GLN A 547 24.66 14.65 3.12
CA GLN A 547 25.81 13.81 2.80
C GLN A 547 25.38 12.38 2.44
N LYS A 548 24.23 11.92 2.96
CA LYS A 548 23.66 10.60 2.66
C LYS A 548 22.63 10.63 1.55
N PHE A 549 21.83 11.69 1.50
CA PHE A 549 20.73 11.84 0.55
C PHE A 549 20.90 13.12 -0.30
N PRO A 550 22.02 13.31 -1.02
CA PRO A 550 22.32 14.55 -1.72
C PRO A 550 21.32 14.89 -2.83
N SER A 551 20.67 13.87 -3.40
CA SER A 551 19.69 14.02 -4.48
C SER A 551 18.27 14.26 -3.97
N GLN A 552 18.02 14.08 -2.67
CA GLN A 552 16.71 14.26 -2.06
C GLN A 552 16.51 15.73 -1.68
N THR A 553 15.42 16.32 -2.16
CA THR A 553 15.09 17.72 -1.90
C THR A 553 14.16 17.89 -0.71
N ARG A 554 13.35 16.87 -0.39
CA ARG A 554 12.30 16.95 0.64
C ARG A 554 12.09 15.62 1.36
N SER A 555 11.64 15.72 2.61
CA SER A 555 11.18 14.64 3.49
C SER A 555 10.17 15.22 4.47
N PHE A 556 9.50 14.38 5.26
CA PHE A 556 8.61 14.85 6.32
C PHE A 556 9.28 15.88 7.24
N ARG A 557 10.47 15.59 7.78
CA ARG A 557 11.21 16.52 8.64
C ARG A 557 11.56 17.83 7.94
N GLN A 558 12.03 17.77 6.69
CA GLN A 558 12.37 18.97 5.93
C GLN A 558 11.13 19.82 5.63
N ASN A 559 10.00 19.20 5.31
CA ASN A 559 8.75 19.94 5.10
C ASN A 559 8.23 20.57 6.39
N LEU A 560 8.36 19.90 7.55
CA LEU A 560 8.06 20.52 8.83
C LEU A 560 8.86 21.82 9.04
N LYS A 561 10.16 21.84 8.72
CA LYS A 561 10.98 23.06 8.81
C LYS A 561 10.46 24.17 7.90
N GLU A 562 10.01 23.81 6.71
CA GLU A 562 9.51 24.77 5.72
C GLU A 562 8.14 25.33 6.10
N ILE A 563 7.26 24.50 6.68
CA ILE A 563 5.93 24.88 7.14
C ILE A 563 6.00 25.66 8.47
N TYR A 564 6.95 25.31 9.33
CA TYR A 564 7.13 25.90 10.67
C TYR A 564 8.53 26.49 10.86
N PRO A 565 8.93 27.52 10.07
CA PRO A 565 10.29 28.05 10.10
C PRO A 565 10.67 28.66 11.46
N ASN A 566 9.68 29.10 12.23
CA ASN A 566 9.84 29.71 13.55
C ASN A 566 9.48 28.77 14.70
N GLY A 567 9.24 27.49 14.43
CA GLY A 567 8.62 26.55 15.37
C GLY A 567 7.09 26.55 15.29
N PHE A 568 6.48 25.71 16.13
CA PHE A 568 5.04 25.64 16.32
C PHE A 568 4.51 26.90 17.05
N GLU A 569 3.22 26.99 17.32
CA GLU A 569 2.58 28.21 17.85
C GLU A 569 3.12 28.64 19.23
N ASN A 570 3.76 27.73 19.98
CA ASN A 570 4.44 28.00 21.25
C ASN A 570 5.94 28.30 21.09
N GLY A 571 6.46 28.38 19.86
CA GLY A 571 7.88 28.57 19.55
C GLY A 571 8.74 27.31 19.70
N ASP A 572 8.18 26.20 20.17
CA ASP A 572 8.90 24.93 20.23
C ASP A 572 9.11 24.36 18.82
N ARG A 573 10.21 23.65 18.63
CA ARG A 573 10.56 22.99 17.35
C ARG A 573 10.56 21.47 17.48
N LYS A 574 10.22 20.94 18.65
CA LYS A 574 10.35 19.52 18.96
C LYS A 574 9.08 18.75 18.66
N THR A 575 9.27 17.51 18.26
CA THR A 575 8.23 16.49 18.14
C THR A 575 8.72 15.21 18.82
N ALA A 576 7.86 14.19 18.90
CA ALA A 576 8.23 12.90 19.47
C ALA A 576 9.36 12.21 18.69
N LEU A 577 9.36 12.31 17.35
CA LEU A 577 10.42 11.77 16.49
C LEU A 577 11.67 12.66 16.45
N PHE A 578 11.50 13.97 16.61
CA PHE A 578 12.59 14.95 16.53
C PHE A 578 12.75 15.72 17.86
N PRO A 579 13.24 15.06 18.93
CA PRO A 579 13.37 15.66 20.26
C PRO A 579 14.44 16.76 20.33
N ASP A 580 15.37 16.77 19.37
CA ASP A 580 16.40 17.80 19.22
C ASP A 580 15.94 18.97 18.31
N GLY A 581 14.67 18.93 17.88
CA GLY A 581 14.06 19.91 16.99
C GLY A 581 14.02 19.45 15.54
N ILE A 582 13.00 19.91 14.82
CA ILE A 582 12.89 19.72 13.37
C ILE A 582 14.11 20.29 12.68
#